data_AF-A0A520CHF5-F1
#
_entry.id   AF-A0A520CHF5-F1
#
_cell.length_a   1.000
_cell.length_b   1.000
_cell.length_c   1.000
_cell.angle_alpha   90.00
_cell.angle_beta   90.00
_cell.angle_gamma   90.00
#
_symmetry.space_group_name_H-M   'P 1'
#
loop_
_entity.id
_entity.type
_entity.pdbx_description
1 polymer ?
#
loop_
_entity_poly.entity_id
_entity_poly.type
_entity_poly.pdbx_seq_one_letter_code
_entity_poly.pdbx_strand_id
1 'polypeptide(L)'
;MKNKNRKLIFLYVSLVPLSVLFIYIVNRMQYNERENAPIIRFEESLGDVYVKTISFERNGLYLNNILYNAGGISGYSRLIDKNRIVLLEDIQPPFILRKKDNNDTLELVKGDQRLFLNVTNEIKWAQKQ
;
A
#
# COMPACT_ATOMS: atom_id res chain seq x y z
N MET A 1 29.72 -36.59 25.68
CA MET A 1 28.62 -36.18 24.77
C MET A 1 27.51 -35.31 25.39
N LYS A 2 27.26 -35.31 26.72
CA LYS A 2 26.15 -34.53 27.33
C LYS A 2 26.23 -33.00 27.21
N ASN A 3 27.43 -32.41 27.24
CA ASN A 3 27.59 -30.94 27.24
C ASN A 3 27.40 -30.28 25.87
N LYS A 4 27.62 -31.00 24.76
CA LYS A 4 27.47 -30.46 23.40
C LYS A 4 26.01 -30.18 23.08
N ASN A 5 25.11 -31.07 23.51
CA ASN A 5 23.66 -30.94 23.33
C ASN A 5 23.07 -29.82 24.19
N ARG A 6 23.55 -29.61 25.41
CA ARG A 6 23.12 -28.48 26.27
C ARG A 6 23.50 -27.12 25.68
N LYS A 7 24.71 -26.96 25.13
CA LYS A 7 25.13 -25.73 24.45
C LYS A 7 24.30 -25.46 23.20
N LEU A 8 23.96 -26.50 22.42
CA LEU A 8 23.08 -26.37 21.26
C LEU A 8 21.66 -25.97 21.67
N ILE A 9 21.09 -26.58 22.71
CA ILE A 9 19.76 -26.21 23.24
C ILE A 9 19.76 -24.75 23.71
N PHE A 10 20.79 -24.33 24.44
CA PHE A 10 20.92 -22.93 24.88
C PHE A 10 21.01 -21.96 23.70
N LEU A 11 21.74 -22.34 22.65
CA LEU A 11 21.83 -21.58 21.40
C LEU A 11 20.44 -21.44 20.74
N TYR A 12 19.70 -22.54 20.57
CA TYR A 12 18.35 -22.51 20.00
C TYR A 12 17.37 -21.70 20.84
N VAL A 13 17.40 -21.87 22.17
CA VAL A 13 16.55 -21.12 23.11
C VAL A 13 16.88 -19.62 23.09
N SER A 14 18.13 -19.23 22.82
CA SER A 14 18.51 -17.83 22.64
C SER A 14 18.15 -17.27 21.25
N LEU A 15 18.22 -18.09 20.20
CA LEU A 15 17.96 -17.67 18.81
C LEU A 15 16.48 -17.38 18.54
N VAL A 16 15.57 -18.18 19.11
CA VAL A 16 14.11 -18.01 18.92
C VAL A 16 13.59 -16.64 19.41
N PRO A 17 13.88 -16.16 20.64
CA PRO A 17 13.43 -14.83 21.06
C PRO A 17 14.13 -13.70 20.27
N LEU A 18 15.39 -13.91 19.85
CA LEU A 18 16.11 -12.96 19.00
C LEU A 18 15.45 -12.81 17.62
N SER A 19 15.00 -13.91 17.00
CA SER A 19 14.31 -13.85 15.71
C SER A 19 12.91 -13.23 15.84
N VAL A 20 12.17 -13.52 16.92
CA VAL A 20 10.88 -12.85 17.20
C VAL A 20 11.08 -11.34 17.41
N LEU A 21 12.10 -10.94 18.17
CA LEU A 21 12.42 -9.53 18.39
C LEU A 21 12.83 -8.83 17.08
N PHE A 22 13.62 -9.49 16.24
CA PHE A 22 14.02 -8.98 14.94
C PHE A 22 12.79 -8.77 14.03
N ILE A 23 11.90 -9.76 13.94
CA ILE A 23 10.64 -9.64 13.18
C ILE A 23 9.80 -8.47 13.70
N TYR A 24 9.69 -8.33 15.02
CA TYR A 24 8.96 -7.23 15.64
C TYR A 24 9.55 -5.85 15.27
N ILE A 25 10.88 -5.69 15.33
CA ILE A 25 11.56 -4.44 14.97
C ILE A 25 11.32 -4.11 13.49
N VAL A 26 11.51 -5.07 12.60
CA VAL A 26 11.32 -4.88 11.15
C VAL A 26 9.86 -4.49 10.84
N ASN A 27 8.89 -5.15 11.46
CA ASN A 27 7.47 -4.82 11.28
C ASN A 27 7.15 -3.41 11.78
N ARG A 28 7.73 -3.00 12.92
CA ARG A 28 7.54 -1.66 13.47
C ARG A 28 8.16 -0.58 12.57
N MET A 29 9.34 -0.83 12.03
CA MET A 29 9.98 0.11 11.08
C MET A 29 9.12 0.30 9.83
N GLN A 30 8.63 -0.79 9.23
CA GLN A 30 7.75 -0.72 8.07
C GLN A 30 6.43 0.01 8.36
N TYR A 31 5.87 -0.19 9.55
CA TYR A 31 4.68 0.53 9.98
C TYR A 31 4.94 2.04 10.06
N ASN A 32 6.06 2.44 10.68
CA ASN A 32 6.44 3.85 10.78
C ASN A 32 6.71 4.48 9.40
N GLU A 33 7.35 3.77 8.47
CA GLU A 33 7.55 4.27 7.10
C GLU A 33 6.22 4.52 6.39
N ARG A 34 5.23 3.65 6.59
CA ARG A 34 3.88 3.85 6.02
C ARG A 34 3.13 5.00 6.69
N GLU A 35 3.22 5.16 8.00
CA GLU A 35 2.55 6.27 8.70
C GLU A 35 3.09 7.64 8.27
N ASN A 36 4.39 7.73 7.99
CA ASN A 36 5.05 8.97 7.56
C ASN A 36 5.02 9.21 6.05
N ALA A 37 4.55 8.23 5.25
CA ALA A 37 4.46 8.39 3.81
C ALA A 37 3.37 9.42 3.42
N PRO A 38 3.54 10.16 2.31
CA PRO A 38 2.53 11.06 1.78
C PRO A 38 1.17 10.38 1.71
N ILE A 39 0.17 10.96 2.36
CA ILE A 39 -1.12 10.31 2.51
C ILE A 39 -2.04 10.73 1.38
N ILE A 40 -2.68 9.76 0.73
CA ILE A 40 -3.77 10.04 -0.20
C ILE A 40 -5.06 10.21 0.64
N ARG A 41 -5.11 11.28 1.45
CA ARG A 41 -6.20 11.59 2.40
C ARG A 41 -7.23 12.56 1.83
N PHE A 42 -8.43 12.55 2.40
CA PHE A 42 -9.57 13.38 2.00
C PHE A 42 -9.25 14.88 2.00
N GLU A 43 -8.44 15.31 2.97
CA GLU A 43 -8.15 16.72 3.25
C GLU A 43 -7.00 17.31 2.42
N GLU A 44 -6.20 16.49 1.74
CA GLU A 44 -5.04 16.94 0.96
C GLU A 44 -5.27 16.70 -0.55
N SER A 45 -5.12 17.75 -1.37
CA SER A 45 -5.01 17.55 -2.81
C SER A 45 -3.74 16.78 -3.12
N LEU A 46 -3.89 15.68 -3.86
CA LEU A 46 -2.84 15.34 -4.80
C LEU A 46 -3.07 16.21 -6.04
N GLY A 47 -2.15 17.16 -6.25
CA GLY A 47 -1.99 17.73 -7.59
C GLY A 47 -1.81 16.62 -8.62
N ASP A 48 -2.02 16.93 -9.89
CA ASP A 48 -1.92 15.96 -10.98
C ASP A 48 -0.60 15.16 -10.91
N VAL A 49 -0.68 13.88 -10.56
CA VAL A 49 0.48 12.99 -10.55
C VAL A 49 0.52 12.25 -11.87
N TYR A 50 1.57 12.51 -12.66
CA TYR A 50 1.86 11.74 -13.85
C TYR A 50 2.54 10.41 -13.48
N VAL A 51 1.79 9.32 -13.50
CA VAL A 51 2.24 7.98 -13.07
C VAL A 51 2.86 7.26 -14.26
N LYS A 52 4.15 6.96 -14.17
CA LYS A 52 4.94 6.14 -15.12
C LYS A 52 5.13 4.72 -14.64
N THR A 53 5.23 4.52 -13.33
CA THR A 53 5.31 3.21 -12.69
C THR A 53 4.34 3.14 -11.53
N ILE A 54 3.70 1.99 -11.36
CA ILE A 54 2.84 1.68 -10.21
C ILE A 54 3.20 0.29 -9.69
N SER A 55 3.31 0.13 -8.37
CA SER A 55 3.44 -1.19 -7.73
C SER A 55 2.73 -1.23 -6.38
N PHE A 56 2.36 -2.45 -5.98
CA PHE A 56 1.64 -2.74 -4.75
C PHE A 56 2.47 -3.66 -3.85
N GLU A 57 3.58 -3.14 -3.34
CA GLU A 57 4.51 -3.93 -2.55
C GLU A 57 4.17 -3.87 -1.07
N ARG A 58 4.00 -5.05 -0.45
CA ARG A 58 3.75 -5.17 1.00
C ARG A 58 2.64 -4.23 1.45
N ASN A 59 1.47 -4.24 0.80
CA ASN A 59 0.32 -3.38 1.12
C ASN A 59 0.58 -1.86 1.03
N GLY A 60 1.68 -1.43 0.41
CA GLY A 60 1.95 -0.03 0.08
C GLY A 60 1.60 0.25 -1.37
N LEU A 61 1.18 1.49 -1.66
CA LEU A 61 1.04 1.98 -3.03
C LEU A 61 2.30 2.75 -3.40
N TYR A 62 2.98 2.34 -4.46
CA TYR A 62 4.13 3.07 -4.98
C TYR A 62 3.77 3.68 -6.32
N LEU A 63 3.93 5.00 -6.45
CA LEU A 63 3.78 5.73 -7.71
C LEU A 63 5.13 6.37 -8.04
N ASN A 64 5.71 6.06 -9.20
CA ASN A 64 7.04 6.54 -9.59
C ASN A 64 8.13 6.28 -8.54
N ASN A 65 8.09 5.09 -7.91
CA ASN A 65 8.98 4.66 -6.81
C ASN A 65 8.84 5.47 -5.50
N ILE A 66 7.81 6.30 -5.38
CA ILE A 66 7.48 7.03 -4.15
C ILE A 66 6.37 6.25 -3.45
N LEU A 67 6.59 5.90 -2.17
CA LEU A 67 5.59 5.28 -1.31
C LEU A 67 4.51 6.29 -0.96
N TYR A 68 3.25 5.90 -1.11
CA TYR A 68 2.09 6.64 -0.65
C TYR A 68 1.33 5.82 0.39
N ASN A 69 0.89 6.49 1.45
CA ASN A 69 -0.06 5.93 2.37
C ASN A 69 -1.46 6.04 1.75
N ALA A 70 -1.87 4.98 1.08
CA ALA A 70 -3.09 4.96 0.29
C ALA A 70 -4.34 4.53 1.08
N GLY A 71 -4.20 4.32 2.40
CA GLY A 71 -5.31 4.14 3.35
C GLY A 71 -6.19 2.89 3.15
N GLY A 72 -5.96 2.06 2.14
CA GLY A 72 -6.85 0.97 1.74
C GLY A 72 -6.92 0.74 0.22
N ILE A 73 -6.37 1.67 -0.57
CA ILE A 73 -6.20 1.46 -2.02
C ILE A 73 -5.14 0.37 -2.25
N SER A 74 -5.48 -0.61 -3.09
CA SER A 74 -4.65 -1.74 -3.46
C SER A 74 -4.76 -2.04 -4.96
N GLY A 75 -4.02 -3.03 -5.45
CA GLY A 75 -4.13 -3.48 -6.85
C GLY A 75 -5.55 -3.94 -7.22
N TYR A 76 -6.25 -4.52 -6.24
CA TYR A 76 -7.64 -4.99 -6.38
C TYR A 76 -8.68 -3.89 -6.25
N SER A 77 -8.27 -2.64 -6.03
CA SER A 77 -9.22 -1.54 -5.93
C SER A 77 -9.94 -1.34 -7.25
N ARG A 78 -11.26 -1.18 -7.17
CA ARG A 78 -12.14 -1.18 -8.34
C ARG A 78 -12.35 0.23 -8.84
N LEU A 79 -11.95 0.49 -10.07
CA LEU A 79 -12.26 1.71 -10.78
C LEU A 79 -13.50 1.51 -11.66
N ILE A 80 -14.34 2.53 -11.70
CA ILE A 80 -15.60 2.53 -12.43
C ILE A 80 -15.49 3.50 -13.62
N ASP A 81 -15.87 3.03 -14.81
CA ASP A 81 -16.12 3.88 -15.98
C ASP A 81 -17.45 3.49 -16.63
N LYS A 82 -18.43 4.40 -16.52
CA LYS A 82 -19.81 4.27 -17.00
C LYS A 82 -20.49 3.00 -16.50
N ASN A 83 -20.21 1.85 -17.11
CA ASN A 83 -20.74 0.52 -16.78
C ASN A 83 -19.66 -0.58 -16.67
N ARG A 84 -18.38 -0.22 -16.63
CA ARG A 84 -17.26 -1.17 -16.54
C ARG A 84 -16.54 -1.02 -15.21
N ILE A 85 -16.17 -2.16 -14.64
CA ILE A 85 -15.29 -2.24 -13.48
C ILE A 85 -13.93 -2.72 -13.99
N VAL A 86 -12.87 -1.98 -13.65
CA VAL A 86 -11.48 -2.31 -13.98
C VAL A 86 -10.68 -2.28 -12.68
N LEU A 87 -9.76 -3.22 -12.49
CA LEU A 87 -8.87 -3.21 -11.33
C LEU A 87 -7.73 -2.23 -11.54
N LEU A 88 -7.24 -1.62 -10.45
CA LEU A 88 -6.16 -0.65 -10.52
C LEU A 88 -4.86 -1.26 -11.06
N GLU A 89 -4.59 -2.52 -10.71
CA GLU A 89 -3.41 -3.26 -11.21
C GLU A 89 -3.45 -3.55 -12.72
N ASP A 90 -4.65 -3.65 -13.32
CA ASP A 90 -4.82 -3.91 -14.76
C ASP A 90 -4.53 -2.67 -15.62
N ILE A 91 -4.48 -1.49 -15.00
CA ILE A 91 -4.25 -0.24 -15.71
C ILE A 91 -2.76 -0.09 -15.97
N GLN A 92 -2.36 -0.36 -17.20
CA GLN A 92 -0.99 -0.12 -17.63
C GLN A 92 -0.64 1.38 -17.55
N PRO A 93 0.47 1.78 -16.91
CA PRO A 93 1.02 3.12 -17.06
C PRO A 93 1.41 3.44 -18.53
N PRO A 94 1.54 4.72 -18.92
CA PRO A 94 1.35 5.89 -18.09
C PRO A 94 -0.10 6.37 -18.00
N PHE A 95 -0.43 7.04 -16.90
CA PHE A 95 -1.72 7.72 -16.69
C PHE A 95 -1.55 8.90 -15.72
N ILE A 96 -2.56 9.77 -15.65
CA ILE A 96 -2.61 10.86 -14.68
C ILE A 96 -3.53 10.45 -13.54
N LEU A 97 -3.04 10.54 -12.30
CA LEU A 97 -3.87 10.40 -11.11
C LEU A 97 -4.18 11.79 -10.56
N ARG A 98 -5.46 12.07 -10.35
CA ARG A 98 -5.96 13.35 -9.83
C ARG A 98 -6.80 13.13 -8.60
N LYS A 99 -6.64 13.99 -7.60
CA LYS A 99 -7.54 14.08 -6.46
C LYS A 99 -7.99 15.52 -6.30
N LYS A 100 -9.29 15.74 -6.41
CA LYS A 100 -9.87 17.06 -6.11
C LYS A 100 -9.91 17.25 -4.59
N ASP A 101 -9.68 18.48 -4.14
CA ASP A 101 -9.84 18.85 -2.73
C ASP A 101 -11.25 18.49 -2.25
N ASN A 102 -11.37 18.05 -0.99
CA ASN A 102 -12.63 17.66 -0.36
C ASN A 102 -13.41 16.57 -1.14
N ASN A 103 -12.70 15.67 -1.82
CA ASN A 103 -13.31 14.58 -2.58
C ASN A 103 -12.64 13.23 -2.27
N ASP A 104 -13.48 12.24 -1.95
CA ASP A 104 -13.13 10.84 -1.77
C ASP A 104 -12.76 10.15 -3.08
N THR A 105 -13.04 10.77 -4.22
CA THR A 105 -12.87 10.12 -5.51
C THR A 105 -11.50 10.46 -6.10
N LEU A 106 -10.70 9.43 -6.36
CA LEU A 106 -9.54 9.51 -7.23
C LEU A 106 -9.99 9.36 -8.67
N GLU A 107 -9.59 10.31 -9.51
CA GLU A 107 -9.81 10.26 -10.95
C GLU A 107 -8.50 9.82 -11.61
N LEU A 108 -8.59 8.78 -12.44
CA LEU A 108 -7.50 8.31 -13.26
C LEU A 108 -7.81 8.65 -14.73
N VAL A 109 -6.91 9.40 -15.36
CA VAL A 109 -7.06 9.85 -16.74
C VAL A 109 -6.00 9.17 -17.62
N LYS A 110 -6.45 8.47 -18.65
CA LYS A 110 -5.58 7.81 -19.64
C LYS A 110 -6.12 8.03 -21.05
N GLY A 111 -5.51 8.96 -21.80
CA GLY A 111 -6.05 9.40 -23.08
C GLY A 111 -7.45 10.00 -22.89
N ASP A 112 -8.44 9.49 -23.60
CA ASP A 112 -9.85 9.91 -23.50
C ASP A 112 -10.63 9.19 -22.38
N GLN A 113 -10.02 8.18 -21.74
CA GLN A 113 -10.66 7.40 -20.68
C GLN A 113 -10.49 8.09 -19.32
N ARG A 114 -11.58 8.11 -18.55
CA ARG A 114 -11.62 8.59 -17.17
C ARG A 114 -12.23 7.51 -16.29
N LEU A 115 -11.43 7.01 -15.36
CA LEU A 115 -11.83 5.99 -14.42
C LEU A 115 -11.89 6.60 -13.02
N PHE A 116 -12.85 6.18 -12.21
CA PHE A 116 -13.06 6.76 -10.89
C PHE A 116 -12.95 5.69 -9.80
N LEU A 117 -12.20 5.99 -8.74
CA LEU A 117 -12.04 5.14 -7.56
C LEU A 117 -12.56 5.89 -6.34
N ASN A 118 -13.54 5.32 -5.65
CA ASN A 118 -14.04 5.87 -4.39
C ASN A 118 -13.17 5.38 -3.23
N VAL A 119 -12.33 6.25 -2.68
CA VAL A 119 -11.36 5.92 -1.64
C VAL A 119 -12.04 5.53 -0.33
N THR A 120 -13.14 6.17 0.09
CA THR A 120 -13.85 5.79 1.33
C THR A 120 -14.33 4.35 1.28
N ASN A 121 -14.86 3.91 0.14
CA ASN A 121 -15.41 2.58 -0.01
C ASN A 121 -14.29 1.54 0.09
N GLU A 122 -13.14 1.81 -0.51
CA GLU A 122 -11.94 0.97 -0.40
C GLU A 122 -11.44 0.89 1.05
N ILE A 123 -11.36 2.03 1.76
CA ILE A 123 -10.99 2.06 3.20
C ILE A 123 -11.97 1.22 4.04
N LYS A 124 -13.28 1.41 3.85
CA LYS A 124 -14.32 0.66 4.57
C LYS A 124 -14.26 -0.83 4.30
N TRP A 125 -13.91 -1.23 3.08
CA TRP A 125 -13.69 -2.62 2.72
C TRP A 125 -12.45 -3.18 3.41
N ALA A 126 -11.35 -2.45 3.41
CA ALA A 126 -10.11 -2.85 4.07
C ALA A 126 -10.26 -3.01 5.60
N GLN A 127 -11.12 -2.21 6.25
CA GLN A 127 -11.37 -2.30 7.70
C GLN A 127 -12.30 -3.46 8.12
N LYS A 128 -12.99 -4.11 7.17
CA LYS A 128 -13.91 -5.23 7.45
C LYS A 128 -13.27 -6.61 7.31
N GLN A 129 -12.02 -6.68 6.84
CA GLN A 129 -11.23 -7.90 6.74
C GLN A 129 -10.32 -8.05 7.95
#